data_AF-A0A2V5WBK7-F1
#
_entry.id   AF-A0A2V5WBK7-F1
#
_cell.length_a   1.000
_cell.length_b   1.000
_cell.length_c   1.000
_cell.angle_alpha   90.00
_cell.angle_beta   90.00
_cell.angle_gamma   90.00
#
_symmetry.space_group_name_H-M   'P 1'
#
loop_
_entity.id
_entity.type
_entity.pdbx_description
1 polymer ?
#
loop_
_entity_poly.entity_id
_entity_poly.type
_entity_poly.pdbx_seq_one_letter_code
_entity_poly.pdbx_strand_id
1 'polypeptide(L)'
;MSSQANQPSLYERLGGIYSIATVVDDFIDRVMTDPRLNANPAVNEAHHKVPPAGFKYLVTEMVGWASGGPQKYTGRPMRESHEHLNITPKEWDAFM
;
A
#
# COMPACT_ATOMS: atom_id res chain seq x y z
N MET A 1 -15.98 5.99 -37.23
CA MET A 1 -15.21 6.21 -35.99
C MET A 1 -15.33 4.95 -35.16
N SER A 2 -14.28 4.16 -35.06
CA SER A 2 -14.30 2.92 -34.29
C SER A 2 -14.40 3.26 -32.81
N SER A 3 -15.47 2.83 -32.16
CA SER A 3 -15.61 2.84 -30.71
C SER A 3 -14.48 1.99 -30.12
N GLN A 4 -13.48 2.63 -29.50
CA GLN A 4 -12.64 1.93 -28.54
C GLN A 4 -13.58 1.41 -27.46
N ALA A 5 -13.70 0.08 -27.33
CA ALA A 5 -14.35 -0.51 -26.18
C ALA A 5 -13.71 0.09 -24.91
N ASN A 6 -14.53 0.71 -24.07
CA ASN A 6 -14.08 1.33 -22.83
C ASN A 6 -13.43 0.24 -21.98
N GLN A 7 -12.10 0.19 -21.95
CA GLN A 7 -11.38 -0.84 -21.21
C GLN A 7 -11.75 -0.70 -19.73
N PRO A 8 -12.11 -1.80 -19.04
CA PRO A 8 -12.34 -1.74 -17.60
C PRO A 8 -11.11 -1.16 -16.90
N SER A 9 -11.38 -0.39 -15.84
CA SER A 9 -10.35 0.12 -14.93
C SER A 9 -9.46 -1.01 -14.42
N LEU A 10 -8.24 -0.68 -13.97
CA LEU A 10 -7.37 -1.67 -13.34
C LEU A 10 -8.06 -2.27 -12.10
N TYR A 11 -8.77 -1.45 -11.32
CA TYR A 11 -9.59 -1.89 -10.18
C TYR A 11 -10.56 -3.02 -10.56
N GLU A 12 -11.32 -2.86 -11.65
CA GLU A 12 -12.26 -3.88 -12.13
C GLU A 12 -11.52 -5.15 -12.58
N ARG A 13 -10.40 -4.99 -13.29
CA ARG A 13 -9.55 -6.11 -13.74
C ARG A 13 -8.90 -6.87 -12.59
N LEU A 14 -8.62 -6.20 -11.46
CA LEU A 14 -8.11 -6.79 -10.23
C LEU A 14 -9.21 -7.46 -9.39
N GLY A 15 -10.48 -7.39 -9.79
CA GLY A 15 -11.60 -8.00 -9.06
C GLY A 15 -12.13 -7.16 -7.89
N GLY A 16 -11.89 -5.84 -7.93
CA GLY A 16 -12.42 -4.87 -6.97
C GLY A 16 -11.81 -4.95 -5.57
N ILE A 17 -12.42 -4.21 -4.63
CA ILE A 17 -11.81 -3.92 -3.32
C ILE A 17 -11.58 -5.16 -2.47
N TYR A 18 -12.44 -6.19 -2.57
CA TYR A 18 -12.25 -7.41 -1.78
C TYR A 18 -11.01 -8.18 -2.22
N SER A 19 -10.79 -8.31 -3.52
CA SER A 19 -9.59 -8.96 -4.07
C SER A 19 -8.33 -8.18 -3.73
N ILE A 20 -8.40 -6.84 -3.83
CA ILE A 20 -7.30 -5.95 -3.42
C ILE A 20 -7.01 -6.10 -1.92
N ALA A 21 -8.04 -6.08 -1.07
CA ALA A 21 -7.89 -6.22 0.38
C ALA A 21 -7.22 -7.55 0.76
N THR A 22 -7.56 -8.65 0.08
CA THR A 22 -6.91 -9.95 0.30
C THR A 22 -5.41 -9.91 0.02
N VAL A 23 -4.99 -9.28 -1.08
CA VAL A 23 -3.56 -9.15 -1.41
C VAL A 23 -2.86 -8.22 -0.43
N VAL A 24 -3.50 -7.10 -0.06
CA VAL A 24 -2.95 -6.14 0.91
C VAL A 24 -2.81 -6.76 2.31
N ASP A 25 -3.74 -7.63 2.72
CA ASP A 25 -3.68 -8.33 3.99
C ASP A 25 -2.39 -9.15 4.13
N ASP A 26 -2.11 -10.02 3.16
CA ASP A 26 -0.87 -10.84 3.12
C ASP A 26 0.38 -9.97 2.92
N PHE A 27 0.31 -8.94 2.07
CA PHE A 27 1.42 -8.02 1.84
C PHE A 27 1.88 -7.32 3.12
N ILE A 28 0.93 -6.76 3.89
CA ILE A 28 1.27 -6.00 5.10
C ILE A 28 1.78 -6.92 6.21
N ASP A 29 1.28 -8.15 6.33
CA ASP A 29 1.83 -9.10 7.31
C ASP A 29 3.31 -9.42 7.05
N ARG A 30 3.71 -9.49 5.77
CA ARG A 30 5.12 -9.67 5.38
C ARG A 30 5.95 -8.42 5.63
N VAL A 31 5.46 -7.24 5.24
CA VAL A 31 6.18 -5.96 5.43
C VAL A 31 6.43 -5.68 6.91
N MET A 32 5.43 -5.87 7.77
CA MET A 32 5.52 -5.59 9.20
C MET A 32 6.57 -6.46 9.91
N THR A 33 6.88 -7.63 9.35
CA THR A 33 7.78 -8.62 9.97
C THR A 33 9.11 -8.80 9.24
N ASP A 34 9.34 -8.09 8.13
CA ASP A 34 10.55 -8.25 7.33
C ASP A 34 11.80 -7.74 8.08
N PRO A 35 12.80 -8.60 8.38
CA PRO A 35 14.00 -8.20 9.10
C PRO A 35 14.87 -7.20 8.33
N ARG A 36 14.78 -7.15 6.99
CA ARG A 36 15.50 -6.20 6.15
C ARG A 36 14.95 -4.78 6.33
N LEU A 37 13.63 -4.65 6.50
CA LEU A 37 12.95 -3.37 6.74
C LEU A 37 13.09 -2.95 8.20
N ASN A 38 12.87 -3.88 9.13
CA ASN A 38 12.96 -3.62 10.57
C ASN A 38 14.40 -3.41 11.08
N ALA A 39 15.42 -3.63 10.24
CA ALA A 39 16.78 -3.20 10.51
C ALA A 39 16.92 -1.67 10.58
N ASN A 40 16.02 -0.92 9.93
CA ASN A 40 15.91 0.54 10.08
C ASN A 40 15.13 0.85 11.38
N PRO A 41 15.75 1.49 12.40
CA PRO A 41 15.10 1.74 13.67
C PRO A 41 13.86 2.64 13.57
N ALA A 42 13.84 3.59 12.62
CA ALA A 42 12.70 4.49 12.43
C ALA A 42 11.50 3.74 11.83
N VAL A 43 11.75 2.84 10.87
CA VAL A 43 10.71 1.95 10.31
C VAL A 43 10.20 1.00 11.38
N ASN A 44 11.10 0.36 12.13
CA ASN A 44 10.72 -0.56 13.20
C ASN A 44 9.87 0.13 14.26
N GLU A 45 10.27 1.33 14.71
CA GLU A 45 9.48 2.11 15.67
C GLU A 45 8.09 2.48 15.10
N ALA A 46 8.01 2.87 13.83
CA ALA A 46 6.74 3.18 13.17
C ALA A 46 5.80 1.96 13.12
N HIS A 47 6.31 0.77 12.80
CA HIS A 47 5.55 -0.48 12.81
C HIS A 47 4.98 -0.83 14.21
N HIS A 48 5.62 -0.39 15.30
CA HIS A 48 5.09 -0.58 16.66
C HIS A 48 4.01 0.46 17.05
N LYS A 49 3.95 1.60 16.35
CA LYS A 49 2.97 2.67 16.60
C LYS A 49 1.70 2.53 15.76
N VAL A 50 1.78 1.85 14.61
CA VAL A 50 0.65 1.66 13.70
C VAL A 50 0.13 0.22 13.83
N PRO A 51 -1.08 0.00 14.35
CA PRO A 51 -1.67 -1.34 14.39
C PRO A 51 -1.81 -1.91 12.98
N PRO A 52 -1.47 -3.20 12.74
CA PRO A 52 -1.54 -3.82 11.41
C PRO A 52 -2.88 -3.62 10.71
N ALA A 53 -4.00 -3.71 11.43
CA ALA A 53 -5.34 -3.51 10.88
C ALA A 53 -5.54 -2.11 10.28
N GLY A 54 -5.03 -1.06 10.94
CA GLY A 54 -5.10 0.31 10.44
C GLY A 54 -4.22 0.51 9.21
N PHE A 55 -3.06 -0.14 9.18
CA PHE A 55 -2.16 -0.07 8.03
C PHE A 55 -2.75 -0.77 6.80
N LYS A 56 -3.28 -2.00 6.98
CA LYS A 56 -4.00 -2.77 5.96
C LYS A 56 -5.16 -1.97 5.36
N TYR A 57 -5.94 -1.28 6.20
CA TYR A 57 -7.02 -0.40 5.74
C TYR A 57 -6.52 0.72 4.82
N LEU A 58 -5.52 1.49 5.27
CA LEU A 58 -5.02 2.64 4.51
C LEU A 58 -4.37 2.23 3.18
N VAL A 59 -3.65 1.10 3.16
CA VAL A 59 -3.05 0.58 1.92
C VAL A 59 -4.11 0.02 0.98
N THR A 60 -5.17 -0.60 1.51
CA THR A 60 -6.32 -1.04 0.71
C THR A 60 -7.04 0.14 0.04
N GLU A 61 -7.28 1.23 0.77
CA GLU A 61 -7.82 2.46 0.19
C GLU A 61 -6.90 3.04 -0.89
N MET A 62 -5.59 3.10 -0.61
CA MET A 62 -4.60 3.62 -1.54
C MET A 62 -4.61 2.84 -2.86
N VAL A 63 -4.55 1.50 -2.80
CA VAL A 63 -4.53 0.65 -4.00
C VAL A 63 -5.87 0.71 -4.73
N GLY A 64 -7.00 0.73 -4.01
CA GLY A 64 -8.33 0.92 -4.59
C GLY A 64 -8.41 2.24 -5.37
N TRP A 65 -7.97 3.34 -4.76
CA TRP A 65 -7.93 4.66 -5.40
C TRP A 65 -6.97 4.70 -6.60
N ALA A 66 -5.72 4.25 -6.43
CA ALA A 66 -4.68 4.31 -7.46
C ALA A 66 -4.98 3.43 -8.69
N SER A 67 -5.74 2.36 -8.51
CA SER A 67 -6.19 1.48 -9.60
C SER A 67 -7.45 1.97 -10.33
N GLY A 68 -8.00 3.12 -9.94
CA GLY A 68 -9.19 3.73 -10.56
C GLY A 68 -10.52 3.28 -9.95
N GLY A 69 -10.49 2.70 -8.75
CA GLY A 69 -11.68 2.34 -7.99
C GLY A 69 -12.35 3.53 -7.30
N PRO A 70 -13.52 3.32 -6.66
CA PRO A 70 -14.29 4.38 -6.00
C PRO A 70 -13.70 4.81 -4.64
N GLN A 71 -12.67 4.13 -4.15
CA GLN A 71 -12.03 4.46 -2.88
C GLN A 71 -11.36 5.84 -2.96
N LYS A 72 -11.43 6.57 -1.85
CA LYS A 72 -10.65 7.78 -1.63
C LYS A 72 -9.64 7.47 -0.53
N TYR A 73 -8.36 7.66 -0.82
CA TYR A 73 -7.32 7.52 0.19
C TYR A 73 -7.49 8.61 1.27
N THR A 74 -7.62 8.17 2.52
CA THR A 74 -7.86 9.06 3.68
C THR A 74 -6.62 9.28 4.56
N GLY A 75 -5.51 8.61 4.23
CA GLY A 75 -4.26 8.75 4.99
C GLY A 75 -3.46 10.01 4.65
N ARG A 76 -2.31 10.16 5.31
CA ARG A 76 -1.38 11.27 5.08
C ARG A 76 -0.71 11.18 3.70
N PRO A 77 -0.30 12.32 3.11
CA PRO A 77 0.49 12.32 1.88
C PRO A 77 1.73 11.43 1.97
N MET A 78 2.09 10.76 0.87
CA MET A 78 3.20 9.79 0.84
C MET A 78 4.54 10.37 1.31
N ARG A 79 4.83 11.64 1.01
CA ARG A 79 6.06 12.27 1.51
C ARG A 79 6.02 12.41 3.02
N GLU A 80 4.97 13.01 3.57
CA GLU A 80 4.83 13.26 5.01
C GLU A 80 4.82 11.95 5.83
N SER A 81 4.23 10.89 5.29
CA SER A 81 4.21 9.56 5.93
C SER A 81 5.60 8.93 6.06
N HIS A 82 6.55 9.24 5.17
CA HIS A 82 7.79 8.45 5.04
C HIS A 82 9.08 9.26 5.11
N GLU A 83 9.06 10.59 4.95
CA GLU A 83 10.29 11.40 4.84
C GLU A 83 11.18 11.31 6.09
N HIS A 84 10.57 11.16 7.27
CA HIS A 84 11.27 11.05 8.55
C HIS A 84 11.82 9.64 8.83
N LEU A 85 11.48 8.65 8.00
CA LEU A 85 11.94 7.26 8.15
C LEU A 85 13.32 7.03 7.50
N ASN A 86 13.80 7.98 6.70
CA ASN A 86 15.08 7.89 5.99
C ASN A 86 15.24 6.59 5.17
N ILE A 87 14.15 6.16 4.51
CA ILE A 87 14.13 4.92 3.71
C ILE A 87 15.18 5.00 2.60
N THR A 88 16.10 4.05 2.59
CA THR A 88 17.14 3.95 1.57
C THR A 88 16.62 3.28 0.30
N PRO A 89 17.27 3.47 -0.87
CA PRO A 89 16.90 2.74 -2.07
C PRO A 89 16.89 1.22 -1.90
N LYS A 90 17.84 0.67 -1.12
CA LYS A 90 17.91 -0.77 -0.83
C LYS A 90 16.72 -1.26 0.01
N GLU A 91 16.25 -0.47 0.96
CA GLU A 91 15.06 -0.79 1.75
C GLU A 91 13.80 -0.68 0.91
N TRP A 92 13.74 0.30 0.01
CA TRP A 92 12.67 0.41 -0.98
C TRP A 92 12.62 -0.81 -1.92
N ASP A 93 13.76 -1.29 -2.39
CA ASP A 93 13.86 -2.51 -3.20
C ASP A 93 13.46 -3.77 -2.42
N ALA A 94 13.64 -3.78 -1.09
CA ALA A 94 13.20 -4.88 -0.25
C ALA A 94 11.68 -4.88 0.01
N PHE A 95 11.06 -3.70 -0.04
CA PHE A 95 9.62 -3.49 0.10
C PHE A 95 8.83 -3.85 -1.16
N MET A 96 9.38 -3.58 -2.35
CA MET A 96 8.80 -3.88 -3.66
C MET A 96 8.88 -5.37 -4.02
#